data_AF-A0A8G2DLC2-F1
#
_entry.id   AF-A0A8G2DLC2-F1
#
_cell.length_a   1.000
_cell.length_b   1.000
_cell.length_c   1.000
_cell.angle_alpha   90.00
_cell.angle_beta   90.00
_cell.angle_gamma   90.00
#
_symmetry.space_group_name_H-M   'P 1'
#
loop_
_entity.id
_entity.type
_entity.pdbx_description
1 polymer ?
#
loop_
_entity_poly.entity_id
_entity_poly.type
_entity_poly.pdbx_seq_one_letter_code
_entity_poly.pdbx_strand_id
1 'polypeptide(L)'
;MKDYGAEFGLGDEAELIRIRLEGKREHHFVDDKAEEERILQFRRDPYLSAALAAKNLLAARERIEARLEKAMDERDLYLPHFLGTNGAANLLSNADETPNAKASKIFPEAARFNTAMFRVKGEQLTVGQFHQRMRSFLEARIGKYSDVETRVKEADLSWTAGIENIVYDLGKRLAMVSGFQH
;
A
#
# COMPACT_ATOMS: atom_id res chain seq x y z
N MET A 1 7.11 -7.62 -9.10
CA MET A 1 7.71 -8.49 -10.12
C MET A 1 8.26 -9.75 -9.49
N LYS A 2 9.29 -9.68 -8.64
CA LYS A 2 9.88 -10.89 -8.02
C LYS A 2 8.86 -11.86 -7.40
N ASP A 3 8.00 -11.34 -6.52
CA ASP A 3 7.14 -12.22 -5.71
C ASP A 3 5.88 -12.70 -6.44
N TYR A 4 5.32 -11.88 -7.34
CA TYR A 4 3.99 -12.12 -7.94
C TYR A 4 4.01 -12.16 -9.47
N GLY A 5 5.16 -11.95 -10.13
CA GLY A 5 5.25 -11.86 -11.59
C GLY A 5 4.81 -13.15 -12.30
N ALA A 6 5.09 -14.31 -11.70
CA ALA A 6 4.69 -15.61 -12.23
C ALA A 6 3.16 -15.74 -12.38
N GLU A 7 2.36 -15.17 -11.48
CA GLU A 7 0.89 -15.16 -11.59
C GLU A 7 0.38 -14.38 -12.82
N PHE A 8 1.23 -13.54 -13.41
CA PHE A 8 0.92 -12.72 -14.58
C PHE A 8 1.70 -13.16 -15.83
N GLY A 9 2.22 -14.39 -15.85
CA GLY A 9 2.96 -14.94 -16.99
C GLY A 9 4.40 -14.45 -17.13
N LEU A 10 4.95 -13.80 -16.10
CA LEU A 10 6.30 -13.25 -16.06
C LEU A 10 7.21 -14.05 -15.11
N GLY A 11 7.09 -15.38 -15.15
CA GLY A 11 7.85 -16.29 -14.32
C GLY A 11 9.34 -16.19 -14.60
N ASP A 12 9.71 -16.24 -15.87
CA ASP A 12 11.10 -16.16 -16.32
C ASP A 12 11.75 -14.84 -15.89
N GLU A 13 11.05 -13.71 -16.07
CA GLU A 13 11.49 -12.40 -15.56
C GLU A 13 11.67 -12.38 -14.05
N ALA A 14 10.75 -13.00 -13.30
CA ALA A 14 10.78 -13.01 -11.85
C ALA A 14 11.93 -13.89 -11.31
N GLU A 15 12.29 -14.96 -12.02
CA GLU A 15 13.42 -15.83 -11.67
C GLU A 15 14.77 -15.12 -11.87
N LEU A 16 14.90 -14.28 -12.89
CA LEU A 16 16.09 -13.47 -13.15
C LEU A 16 16.39 -12.48 -12.02
N ILE A 17 15.38 -12.04 -11.28
CA ILE A 17 15.55 -11.15 -10.13
C ILE A 17 16.10 -11.96 -8.95
N ARG A 18 17.36 -11.72 -8.60
CA ARG A 18 18.06 -12.33 -7.47
C ARG A 18 18.05 -11.42 -6.26
N ILE A 19 18.15 -12.03 -5.08
CA ILE A 19 18.17 -11.34 -3.79
C ILE A 19 19.49 -11.67 -3.10
N ARG A 20 20.16 -10.63 -2.59
CA ARG A 20 21.26 -10.78 -1.64
C ARG A 20 20.99 -9.94 -0.40
N LEU A 21 21.51 -10.37 0.74
CA LEU A 21 21.40 -9.62 1.99
C LEU A 21 22.56 -8.63 2.12
N GLU A 22 22.22 -7.37 2.36
CA GLU A 22 23.15 -6.30 2.73
C GLU A 22 22.81 -5.85 4.15
N GLY A 23 23.44 -6.51 5.13
CA GLY A 23 23.10 -6.36 6.54
C GLY A 23 21.68 -6.87 6.83
N LYS A 24 20.78 -5.97 7.25
CA LYS A 24 19.36 -6.29 7.51
C LYS A 24 18.44 -6.03 6.31
N ARG A 25 18.99 -5.60 5.17
CA ARG A 25 18.21 -5.21 3.99
C ARG A 25 18.39 -6.23 2.88
N GLU A 26 17.32 -6.50 2.15
CA GLU A 26 17.36 -7.25 0.91
C GLU A 26 17.69 -6.32 -0.26
N HIS A 27 18.71 -6.69 -1.03
CA HIS A 27 19.07 -6.04 -2.28
C HIS A 27 18.66 -6.94 -3.44
N HIS A 28 17.77 -6.41 -4.28
CA HIS A 28 17.27 -7.09 -5.48
C HIS A 28 18.07 -6.64 -6.68
N PHE A 29 18.55 -7.58 -7.49
CA PHE A 29 19.37 -7.30 -8.67
C PHE A 29 19.16 -8.34 -9.76
N VAL A 30 19.54 -8.02 -10.99
CA VAL A 30 19.59 -8.94 -12.14
C VAL A 30 21.03 -8.91 -12.65
N ASP A 31 21.61 -10.08 -12.96
CA ASP A 31 23.03 -10.16 -13.34
C ASP A 31 23.33 -9.45 -14.66
N ASP A 32 22.45 -9.63 -15.66
CA ASP A 32 22.57 -9.01 -16.97
C ASP A 32 21.85 -7.66 -16.99
N LYS A 33 22.57 -6.62 -17.42
CA LYS A 33 22.06 -5.24 -17.43
C LYS A 33 20.96 -5.03 -18.46
N ALA A 34 21.02 -5.70 -19.62
CA ALA A 34 19.98 -5.57 -20.64
C ALA A 34 18.68 -6.23 -20.16
N GLU A 35 18.78 -7.38 -19.49
CA GLU A 35 17.63 -8.02 -18.82
C GLU A 35 17.09 -7.17 -17.67
N GLU A 36 17.95 -6.56 -16.85
CA GLU A 36 17.51 -5.64 -15.80
C GLU A 36 16.69 -4.48 -16.38
N GLU A 37 17.21 -3.83 -17.42
CA GLU A 37 16.53 -2.72 -18.09
C GLU A 37 15.19 -3.16 -18.70
N ARG A 38 15.15 -4.33 -19.34
CA ARG A 38 13.92 -4.94 -19.89
C ARG A 38 12.88 -5.20 -18.80
N ILE A 39 13.30 -5.82 -17.69
CA ILE A 39 12.43 -6.12 -16.55
C ILE A 39 11.90 -4.81 -15.92
N LEU A 40 12.73 -3.78 -15.82
CA LEU A 40 12.31 -2.48 -15.30
C LEU A 40 11.31 -1.76 -16.22
N GLN A 41 11.30 -2.03 -17.53
CA GLN A 41 10.29 -1.46 -18.44
C GLN A 41 8.86 -1.88 -18.10
N PHE A 42 8.64 -3.05 -17.49
CA PHE A 42 7.31 -3.48 -17.07
C PHE A 42 6.63 -2.52 -16.08
N ARG A 43 7.39 -1.67 -15.38
CA ARG A 43 6.83 -0.60 -14.54
C ARG A 43 6.08 0.48 -15.33
N ARG A 44 6.27 0.52 -16.65
CA ARG A 44 5.58 1.45 -17.55
C ARG A 44 4.28 0.88 -18.09
N ASP A 45 4.04 -0.42 -17.92
CA ASP A 45 2.74 -1.03 -18.17
C ASP A 45 1.80 -0.66 -17.01
N PRO A 46 0.77 0.18 -17.23
CA PRO A 46 -0.12 0.62 -16.17
C PRO A 46 -0.92 -0.52 -15.55
N TYR A 47 -1.32 -1.49 -16.37
CA TYR A 47 -2.16 -2.61 -15.95
C TYR A 47 -1.37 -3.56 -15.04
N LEU A 48 -0.22 -4.02 -15.52
CA LEU A 48 0.63 -4.93 -14.78
C LEU A 48 1.13 -4.29 -13.47
N SER A 49 1.48 -3.00 -13.53
CA SER A 49 1.91 -2.25 -12.33
C SER A 49 0.79 -2.16 -11.29
N ALA A 50 -0.44 -1.88 -11.72
CA ALA A 50 -1.60 -1.82 -10.82
C ALA A 50 -1.92 -3.20 -10.22
N ALA A 51 -1.89 -4.26 -11.03
CA ALA A 51 -2.18 -5.63 -10.59
C ALA A 51 -1.15 -6.13 -9.56
N LEU A 52 0.14 -5.95 -9.83
CA LEU A 52 1.21 -6.30 -8.90
C LEU A 52 1.14 -5.48 -7.60
N ALA A 53 0.79 -4.20 -7.69
CA ALA A 53 0.62 -3.35 -6.52
C ALA A 53 -0.56 -3.82 -5.65
N ALA A 54 -1.70 -4.17 -6.28
CA ALA A 54 -2.87 -4.71 -5.59
C ALA A 54 -2.55 -6.03 -4.89
N LYS A 55 -1.86 -6.97 -5.57
CA LYS A 55 -1.42 -8.24 -4.97
C LYS A 55 -0.50 -8.03 -3.77
N ASN A 56 0.48 -7.13 -3.90
CA ASN A 56 1.37 -6.80 -2.79
C ASN A 56 0.61 -6.19 -1.60
N LEU A 57 -0.41 -5.37 -1.86
CA LEU A 57 -1.27 -4.79 -0.83
C LEU A 57 -2.09 -5.85 -0.10
N LEU A 58 -2.72 -6.76 -0.83
CA LEU A 58 -3.50 -7.88 -0.27
C LEU A 58 -2.61 -8.79 0.58
N ALA A 59 -1.44 -9.18 0.09
CA ALA A 59 -0.50 -9.98 0.87
C ALA A 59 0.02 -9.24 2.12
N ALA A 60 0.19 -7.91 2.05
CA ALA A 60 0.55 -7.12 3.21
C ALA A 60 -0.58 -7.08 4.25
N ARG A 61 -1.83 -6.91 3.79
CA ARG A 61 -3.03 -6.99 4.64
C ARG A 61 -3.08 -8.32 5.38
N GLU A 62 -2.98 -9.45 4.67
CA GLU A 62 -3.02 -10.79 5.27
C GLU A 62 -1.95 -10.97 6.36
N ARG A 63 -0.71 -10.53 6.09
CA ARG A 63 0.38 -10.57 7.09
C ARG A 63 0.09 -9.71 8.32
N ILE A 64 -0.53 -8.55 8.13
CA ILE A 64 -0.89 -7.65 9.23
C ILE A 64 -2.04 -8.24 10.04
N GLU A 65 -3.10 -8.70 9.40
CA GLU A 65 -4.26 -9.31 10.05
C GLU A 65 -3.86 -10.55 10.85
N ALA A 66 -2.99 -11.41 10.28
CA ALA A 66 -2.44 -12.56 10.99
C ALA A 66 -1.64 -12.15 12.24
N ARG A 67 -0.86 -11.07 12.17
CA ARG A 67 -0.08 -10.57 13.31
C ARG A 67 -0.93 -9.92 14.39
N LEU A 68 -2.01 -9.25 14.00
CA LEU A 68 -2.90 -8.54 14.92
C LEU A 68 -4.04 -9.42 15.43
N GLU A 69 -4.19 -10.63 14.88
CA GLU A 69 -5.30 -11.55 15.15
C GLU A 69 -6.69 -10.88 14.98
N LYS A 70 -6.77 -9.92 14.05
CA LYS A 70 -8.00 -9.16 13.75
C LYS A 70 -8.00 -8.70 12.30
N ALA A 71 -9.19 -8.48 11.77
CA ALA A 71 -9.36 -7.87 10.45
C ALA A 71 -8.86 -6.41 10.45
N MET A 72 -8.24 -6.01 9.35
CA MET A 72 -7.77 -4.66 9.12
C MET A 72 -8.94 -3.80 8.62
N ASP A 73 -9.10 -2.59 9.15
CA ASP A 73 -10.08 -1.63 8.65
C ASP A 73 -9.74 -1.26 7.21
N GLU A 74 -10.76 -1.18 6.34
CA GLU A 74 -10.59 -0.85 4.92
C GLU A 74 -9.87 0.50 4.72
N ARG A 75 -10.12 1.47 5.62
CA ARG A 75 -9.49 2.80 5.60
C ARG A 75 -8.00 2.75 5.91
N ASP A 76 -7.54 1.67 6.54
CA ASP A 76 -6.15 1.47 6.91
C ASP A 76 -5.38 0.67 5.84
N LEU A 77 -6.05 0.08 4.85
CA LEU A 77 -5.45 -0.81 3.85
C LEU A 77 -4.23 -0.21 3.15
N TYR A 78 -4.17 1.11 2.98
CA TYR A 78 -3.07 1.78 2.29
C TYR A 78 -1.90 2.16 3.21
N LEU A 79 -2.01 1.98 4.53
CA LEU A 79 -0.90 2.20 5.48
C LEU A 79 0.38 1.41 5.13
N PRO A 80 0.33 0.13 4.71
CA PRO A 80 1.53 -0.65 4.43
C PRO A 80 2.33 -0.11 3.25
N HIS A 81 1.69 0.58 2.31
CA HIS A 81 2.39 1.25 1.22
C HIS A 81 3.30 2.39 1.72
N PHE A 82 2.87 3.10 2.77
CA PHE A 82 3.59 4.24 3.32
C PHE A 82 4.56 3.88 4.44
N LEU A 83 4.15 2.97 5.33
CA LEU A 83 4.90 2.61 6.54
C LEU A 83 5.65 1.27 6.39
N GLY A 84 5.43 0.55 5.29
CA GLY A 84 5.76 -0.87 5.20
C GLY A 84 4.81 -1.72 6.04
N THR A 85 4.78 -3.03 5.76
CA THR A 85 3.95 -4.01 6.49
C THR A 85 4.18 -3.96 8.01
N ASN A 86 5.44 -3.92 8.44
CA ASN A 86 5.80 -3.90 9.86
C ASN A 86 5.41 -2.59 10.56
N GLY A 87 5.63 -1.45 9.89
CA GLY A 87 5.27 -0.14 10.45
C GLY A 87 3.76 0.02 10.58
N ALA A 88 3.00 -0.45 9.59
CA ALA A 88 1.55 -0.47 9.63
C ALA A 88 1.01 -1.36 10.76
N ALA A 89 1.50 -2.60 10.88
CA ALA A 89 1.11 -3.48 11.99
C ALA A 89 1.43 -2.85 13.36
N ASN A 90 2.62 -2.24 13.50
CA ASN A 90 3.02 -1.59 14.74
C ASN A 90 2.11 -0.39 15.08
N LEU A 91 1.70 0.40 14.07
CA LEU A 91 0.78 1.52 14.26
C LEU A 91 -0.59 1.02 14.73
N LEU A 92 -1.13 0.01 14.06
CA LEU A 92 -2.46 -0.51 14.35
C LEU A 92 -2.56 -1.21 15.71
N SER A 93 -1.52 -1.93 16.14
CA SER A 93 -1.49 -2.51 17.50
C SER A 93 -1.36 -1.41 18.55
N ASN A 94 -0.46 -0.44 18.38
CA ASN A 94 -0.29 0.64 19.37
C ASN A 94 -1.49 1.61 19.41
N ALA A 95 -2.23 1.77 18.31
CA ALA A 95 -3.45 2.57 18.28
C ALA A 95 -4.54 1.97 19.19
N ASP A 96 -4.55 0.65 19.37
CA ASP A 96 -5.47 -0.04 20.27
C ASP A 96 -4.90 -0.11 21.70
N GLU A 97 -3.65 -0.54 21.84
CA GLU A 97 -3.05 -0.84 23.14
C GLU A 97 -2.60 0.42 23.89
N THR A 98 -2.02 1.39 23.18
CA THR A 98 -1.42 2.59 23.79
C THR A 98 -1.77 3.88 23.04
N PRO A 99 -3.07 4.17 22.79
CA PRO A 99 -3.49 5.30 21.95
C PRO A 99 -2.96 6.66 22.40
N ASN A 100 -2.75 6.84 23.71
CA ASN A 100 -2.32 8.09 24.32
C ASN A 100 -0.79 8.25 24.38
N ALA A 101 -0.01 7.23 23.99
CA ALA A 101 1.44 7.34 23.93
C ALA A 101 1.87 8.31 22.82
N LYS A 102 3.03 8.95 22.97
CA LYS A 102 3.57 9.85 21.94
C LYS A 102 3.97 9.04 20.70
N ALA A 103 3.38 9.32 19.54
CA ALA A 103 3.69 8.60 18.29
C ALA A 103 5.17 8.67 17.91
N SER A 104 5.83 9.80 18.21
CA SER A 104 7.26 9.98 17.97
C SER A 104 8.17 9.07 18.80
N LYS A 105 7.67 8.47 19.89
CA LYS A 105 8.43 7.46 20.66
C LYS A 105 8.37 6.09 20.00
N ILE A 106 7.26 5.79 19.32
CA ILE A 106 7.05 4.52 18.60
C ILE A 106 7.73 4.55 17.23
N PHE A 107 7.69 5.71 16.55
CA PHE A 107 8.25 5.91 15.22
C PHE A 107 9.32 7.03 15.20
N PRO A 108 10.45 6.88 15.92
CA PRO A 108 11.41 7.96 16.12
C PRO A 108 12.09 8.42 14.83
N GLU A 109 12.46 7.48 13.95
CA GLU A 109 13.10 7.81 12.68
C GLU A 109 12.14 8.54 11.73
N ALA A 110 10.92 8.02 11.56
CA ALA A 110 9.89 8.66 10.75
C ALA A 110 9.54 10.04 11.29
N ALA A 111 9.45 10.21 12.61
CA ALA A 111 9.19 11.50 13.24
C ALA A 111 10.32 12.51 13.04
N ARG A 112 11.57 12.05 12.97
CA ARG A 112 12.73 12.92 12.70
C ARG A 112 12.70 13.49 11.29
N PHE A 113 12.31 12.68 10.30
CA PHE A 113 12.29 13.10 8.90
C PHE A 113 10.96 13.74 8.48
N ASN A 114 9.86 13.42 9.16
CA ASN A 114 8.51 13.85 8.79
C ASN A 114 7.83 14.62 9.93
N THR A 115 8.54 15.55 10.58
CA THR A 115 8.08 16.28 11.78
C THR A 115 6.66 16.83 11.67
N ALA A 116 6.29 17.36 10.50
CA ALA A 116 4.96 17.92 10.25
C ALA A 116 3.82 16.89 10.40
N MET A 117 4.09 15.60 10.14
CA MET A 117 3.12 14.52 10.29
C MET A 117 2.95 14.08 11.74
N PHE A 118 3.94 14.33 12.59
CA PHE A 118 3.94 13.91 14.00
C PHE A 118 3.58 15.04 14.97
N ARG A 119 3.32 16.26 14.47
CA ARG A 119 3.02 17.43 15.31
C ARG A 119 1.84 18.26 14.83
N VAL A 120 1.17 18.91 15.77
CA VAL A 120 0.15 19.94 15.53
C VAL A 120 0.36 21.09 16.52
N LYS A 121 0.48 22.33 16.01
CA LYS A 121 0.70 23.53 16.83
C LYS A 121 1.89 23.41 17.81
N GLY A 122 2.96 22.75 17.38
CA GLY A 122 4.17 22.52 18.19
C GLY A 122 4.12 21.26 19.06
N GLU A 123 2.94 20.74 19.36
CA GLU A 123 2.74 19.57 20.21
C GLU A 123 2.89 18.25 19.46
N GLN A 124 3.41 17.23 20.14
CA GLN A 124 3.56 15.88 19.60
C GLN A 124 2.21 15.16 19.58
N LEU A 125 1.88 14.53 18.45
CA LEU A 125 0.69 13.70 18.33
C LEU A 125 0.83 12.43 19.17
N THR A 126 -0.29 12.01 19.73
CA THR A 126 -0.43 10.66 20.28
C THR A 126 -0.52 9.62 19.16
N VAL A 127 -0.37 8.33 19.47
CA VAL A 127 -0.51 7.25 18.48
C VAL A 127 -1.89 7.29 17.82
N GLY A 128 -2.97 7.42 18.60
CA GLY A 128 -4.32 7.50 18.07
C GLY A 128 -4.52 8.72 17.16
N GLN A 129 -3.97 9.88 17.53
CA GLN A 129 -4.03 11.08 16.69
C GLN A 129 -3.20 10.93 15.40
N PHE A 130 -2.03 10.30 15.48
CA PHE A 130 -1.19 10.04 14.31
C PHE A 130 -1.89 9.06 13.36
N HIS A 131 -2.51 8.00 13.88
CA HIS A 131 -3.32 7.06 13.09
C HIS A 131 -4.46 7.76 12.35
N GLN A 132 -5.24 8.59 13.05
CA GLN A 132 -6.31 9.38 12.42
C GLN A 132 -5.76 10.34 11.36
N ARG A 133 -4.64 11.01 11.64
CA ARG A 133 -4.00 11.91 10.68
C ARG A 133 -3.55 11.18 9.43
N MET A 134 -2.99 9.98 9.57
CA MET A 134 -2.62 9.16 8.43
C MET A 134 -3.86 8.80 7.59
N ARG A 135 -4.95 8.35 8.21
CA ARG A 135 -6.22 8.12 7.50
C ARG A 135 -6.66 9.33 6.69
N SER A 136 -6.82 10.48 7.34
CA SER A 136 -7.28 11.69 6.65
C SER A 136 -6.34 12.13 5.53
N PHE A 137 -5.02 11.98 5.72
CA PHE A 137 -4.03 12.28 4.69
C PHE A 137 -4.14 11.35 3.48
N LEU A 138 -4.41 10.06 3.71
CA LEU A 138 -4.57 9.05 2.68
C LEU A 138 -5.89 9.22 1.93
N GLU A 139 -7.00 9.40 2.64
CA GLU A 139 -8.32 9.70 2.08
C GLU A 139 -8.26 10.93 1.17
N ALA A 140 -7.62 12.02 1.60
CA ALA A 140 -7.47 13.23 0.79
C ALA A 140 -6.60 13.03 -0.46
N ARG A 141 -5.71 12.02 -0.47
CA ARG A 141 -4.89 11.68 -1.65
C ARG A 141 -5.61 10.72 -2.59
N ILE A 142 -6.36 9.77 -2.06
CA ILE A 142 -7.15 8.80 -2.83
C ILE A 142 -8.36 9.50 -3.47
N GLY A 143 -9.05 10.38 -2.73
CA GLY A 143 -10.21 11.13 -3.21
C GLY A 143 -9.92 12.05 -4.40
N LYS A 144 -8.65 12.42 -4.65
CA LYS A 144 -8.25 13.12 -5.89
C LYS A 144 -8.35 12.26 -7.15
N TYR A 145 -8.46 10.94 -6.98
CA TYR A 145 -8.56 9.94 -8.03
C TYR A 145 -9.91 9.22 -8.01
N SER A 146 -10.91 9.69 -7.25
CA SER A 146 -12.25 9.10 -7.25
C SER A 146 -12.89 9.09 -8.64
N ASP A 147 -12.52 10.04 -9.50
CA ASP A 147 -12.98 10.12 -10.88
C ASP A 147 -12.26 9.15 -11.84
N VAL A 148 -11.25 8.41 -11.36
CA VAL A 148 -10.63 7.34 -12.14
C VAL A 148 -11.65 6.23 -12.44
N GLU A 149 -12.58 5.96 -11.53
CA GLU A 149 -13.65 4.99 -11.78
C GLU A 149 -14.58 5.44 -12.92
N THR A 150 -14.96 6.72 -12.95
CA THR A 150 -15.74 7.33 -14.03
C THR A 150 -15.00 7.22 -15.36
N ARG A 151 -13.72 7.59 -15.37
CA ARG A 151 -12.88 7.57 -16.57
C ARG A 151 -12.58 6.17 -17.11
N VAL A 152 -12.49 5.16 -16.23
CA VAL A 152 -12.35 3.75 -16.62
C VAL A 152 -13.65 3.22 -17.24
N LYS A 153 -14.82 3.64 -16.73
CA LYS A 153 -16.13 3.29 -17.29
C LYS A 153 -16.39 3.97 -18.64
N GLU A 154 -16.02 5.24 -18.79
CA GLU A 154 -16.18 6.00 -20.04
C GLU A 154 -15.28 5.49 -21.18
N ALA A 155 -14.18 4.82 -20.85
CA ALA A 155 -13.26 4.24 -21.82
C ALA A 155 -13.77 2.94 -22.51
N ASP A 156 -14.98 2.48 -22.18
CA ASP A 156 -15.67 1.29 -22.73
C ASP A 156 -14.74 0.08 -22.90
N LEU A 157 -13.99 -0.23 -21.83
CA LEU A 157 -13.02 -1.32 -21.79
C LEU A 157 -13.74 -2.66 -21.57
N SER A 158 -14.51 -3.11 -22.56
CA SER A 158 -15.28 -4.38 -22.59
C SER A 158 -14.46 -5.69 -22.46
N TRP A 159 -13.17 -5.61 -22.11
CA TRP A 159 -12.24 -6.75 -21.98
C TRP A 159 -11.88 -7.10 -20.51
N THR A 160 -12.64 -6.61 -19.52
CA THR A 160 -12.34 -6.71 -18.08
C THR A 160 -13.00 -7.86 -17.29
N ALA A 161 -13.67 -8.79 -17.97
CA ALA A 161 -14.52 -9.82 -17.34
C ALA A 161 -13.86 -10.71 -16.27
N GLY A 162 -12.52 -10.75 -16.17
CA GLY A 162 -11.77 -11.51 -15.16
C GLY A 162 -11.26 -10.70 -13.96
N ILE A 163 -11.29 -9.37 -14.00
CA ILE A 163 -10.62 -8.45 -13.03
C ILE A 163 -11.61 -7.52 -12.33
N GLU A 164 -12.83 -7.47 -12.88
CA GLU A 164 -14.05 -6.88 -12.31
C GLU A 164 -14.41 -7.35 -10.89
N ASN A 165 -13.74 -8.34 -10.30
CA ASN A 165 -14.06 -8.77 -8.94
C ASN A 165 -13.07 -8.30 -7.86
N ILE A 166 -11.89 -7.79 -8.22
CA ILE A 166 -10.86 -7.40 -7.22
C ILE A 166 -10.68 -5.89 -7.19
N VAL A 167 -10.56 -5.25 -8.36
CA VAL A 167 -10.36 -3.79 -8.44
C VAL A 167 -11.70 -3.05 -8.34
N TYR A 168 -12.75 -3.57 -8.98
CA TYR A 168 -14.09 -2.99 -8.95
C TYR A 168 -14.81 -3.22 -7.60
N ASP A 169 -14.62 -4.38 -6.96
CA ASP A 169 -15.21 -4.64 -5.63
C ASP A 169 -14.57 -3.78 -4.52
N LEU A 170 -13.26 -3.56 -4.59
CA LEU A 170 -12.55 -2.67 -3.67
C LEU A 170 -12.93 -1.19 -3.90
N GLY A 171 -13.04 -0.74 -5.16
CA GLY A 171 -13.47 0.62 -5.50
C GLY A 171 -14.92 0.91 -5.11
N LYS A 172 -15.84 -0.02 -5.41
CA LYS A 172 -17.28 0.15 -5.14
C LYS A 172 -17.63 0.07 -3.65
N ARG A 173 -16.90 -0.73 -2.86
CA ARG A 173 -17.07 -0.80 -1.40
C ARG A 173 -16.56 0.45 -0.68
N LEU A 174 -15.41 0.99 -1.11
CA LEU A 174 -14.90 2.26 -0.61
C LEU A 174 -15.80 3.46 -0.99
N ALA A 175 -16.46 3.41 -2.15
CA ALA A 175 -17.47 4.40 -2.55
C ALA A 175 -18.78 4.30 -1.71
N MET A 176 -19.19 3.11 -1.28
CA MET A 176 -20.38 2.94 -0.42
C MET A 176 -20.15 3.38 1.03
N VAL A 177 -18.94 3.24 1.56
CA VAL A 177 -18.58 3.70 2.92
C VAL A 177 -18.46 5.23 3.01
N SER A 178 -18.29 5.93 1.89
CA SER A 178 -18.11 7.38 1.82
C SER A 178 -19.39 8.20 1.57
N GLY A 179 -20.57 7.57 1.46
CA GLY A 179 -21.86 8.26 1.57
C GLY A 179 -22.09 9.43 0.62
N PHE A 180 -21.60 9.37 -0.62
CA PHE A 180 -21.98 10.32 -1.67
C PHE A 180 -22.98 9.66 -2.62
N GLN A 181 -24.28 9.91 -2.38
CA GLN A 181 -25.31 9.75 -3.41
C GLN A 181 -25.16 10.90 -4.40
N HIS A 182 -25.09 10.60 -5.70
CA HIS A 182 -25.81 11.30 -6.77
C HIS A 182 -26.38 10.24 -7.71
#